data_AF-A0A382STZ1-F1
#
_entry.id   AF-A0A382STZ1-F1
#
_cell.length_a   1.000
_cell.length_b   1.000
_cell.length_c   1.000
_cell.angle_alpha   90.00
_cell.angle_beta   90.00
_cell.angle_gamma   90.00
#
_symmetry.space_group_name_H-M   'P 1'
#
loop_
_entity.id
_entity.type
_entity.pdbx_description
1 polymer ?
#
loop_
_entity_poly.entity_id
_entity_poly.type
_entity_poly.pdbx_seq_one_letter_code
_entity_poly.pdbx_strand_id
1 'polypeptide(L)'
;RLLYFFNTIDSFFIFAGVTATAICVPGEVSLPWLLLFGVIAISSILLSDFHPLFILLSIPHLLLVFFLLSFPSALAFKSLLVCFGIVIAIQFIFMGLPDSIVGRDIKIAFIKILNSLPTIAPTTCSVSISVFFSWVLCLNLLASQNAAMASNSASFFILLSLIMAAGITRYLSPRTMISKFGKFPPQKKYFQKVVLLNIDGCRFDHFTNLDMPTARRLEKEGTSVKDGATTVYRALTNPAFASILTATPPTVHGVKNNNFGQFIRTQGIPDIVQTQLYGSMHVKHFSKEEWNTRIISLPTTSIYGCD
;
A
#
# COMPACT_ATOMS: atom_id res chain seq x y z
N ARG A 1 -12.31 -3.98 -12.42
CA ARG A 1 -12.57 -2.79 -11.56
C ARG A 1 -12.82 -3.19 -10.11
N LEU A 2 -13.73 -4.13 -9.83
CA LEU A 2 -14.03 -4.61 -8.47
C LEU A 2 -12.79 -5.18 -7.74
N LEU A 3 -11.96 -5.96 -8.45
CA LEU A 3 -10.69 -6.47 -7.93
C LEU A 3 -9.70 -5.34 -7.55
N TYR A 4 -9.70 -4.21 -8.26
CA TYR A 4 -8.84 -3.06 -7.94
C TYR A 4 -9.30 -2.30 -6.70
N PHE A 5 -10.62 -2.24 -6.47
CA PHE A 5 -11.19 -1.67 -5.26
C PHE A 5 -10.72 -2.41 -4.00
N PHE A 6 -10.60 -3.74 -4.07
CA PHE A 6 -10.12 -4.58 -2.96
C PHE A 6 -8.60 -4.76 -2.91
N ASN A 7 -7.87 -4.32 -3.94
CA ASN A 7 -6.40 -4.41 -3.99
C ASN A 7 -5.69 -3.12 -3.56
N THR A 8 -6.44 -2.06 -3.26
CA THR A 8 -5.90 -0.79 -2.78
C THR A 8 -6.37 -0.57 -1.35
N ILE A 9 -5.40 -0.38 -0.44
CA ILE A 9 -5.72 -0.26 0.99
C ILE A 9 -6.64 0.94 1.26
N ASP A 10 -6.48 2.02 0.49
CA ASP A 10 -7.24 3.29 0.56
C ASP A 10 -8.77 3.09 0.49
N SER A 11 -9.26 2.18 -0.35
CA SER A 11 -10.68 1.84 -0.43
C SER A 11 -11.05 0.68 0.50
N PHE A 12 -10.13 -0.27 0.63
CA PHE A 12 -10.33 -1.49 1.40
C PHE A 12 -10.59 -1.21 2.89
N PHE A 13 -9.78 -0.36 3.54
CA PHE A 13 -9.90 -0.15 4.99
C PHE A 13 -11.24 0.51 5.36
N ILE A 14 -11.76 1.37 4.48
CA ILE A 14 -13.07 2.00 4.63
C ILE A 14 -14.15 0.94 4.54
N PHE A 15 -14.12 0.12 3.48
CA PHE A 15 -15.09 -0.95 3.30
C PHE A 15 -15.11 -1.91 4.49
N ALA A 16 -13.94 -2.44 4.89
CA ALA A 16 -13.84 -3.39 5.97
C ALA A 16 -14.20 -2.78 7.34
N GLY A 17 -13.76 -1.54 7.62
CA GLY A 17 -14.07 -0.85 8.87
C GLY A 17 -15.55 -0.50 9.02
N VAL A 18 -16.17 0.03 7.97
CA VAL A 18 -17.62 0.36 7.98
C VAL A 18 -18.47 -0.91 8.03
N THR A 19 -18.12 -1.94 7.26
CA THR A 19 -18.86 -3.22 7.28
C THR A 19 -18.76 -3.89 8.65
N ALA A 20 -17.56 -3.91 9.25
CA ALA A 20 -17.38 -4.43 10.61
C ALA A 20 -18.19 -3.63 11.64
N THR A 21 -18.26 -2.31 11.49
CA THR A 21 -19.09 -1.45 12.35
C THR A 21 -20.55 -1.86 12.23
N ALA A 22 -21.08 -1.99 11.02
CA ALA A 22 -22.48 -2.37 10.78
C ALA A 22 -22.84 -3.75 11.36
N ILE A 23 -21.89 -4.70 11.36
CA ILE A 23 -22.07 -6.03 11.96
C ILE A 23 -22.01 -5.98 13.50
N CYS A 24 -21.18 -5.09 14.05
CA CYS A 24 -20.89 -5.03 15.48
C CYS A 24 -21.75 -4.02 16.25
N VAL A 25 -22.42 -3.09 15.55
CA VAL A 25 -23.12 -1.97 16.18
C VAL A 25 -24.20 -2.50 17.14
N PRO A 26 -24.14 -2.14 18.43
CA PRO A 26 -25.07 -2.68 19.44
C PRO A 26 -26.43 -1.97 19.48
N GLY A 27 -26.60 -0.86 18.75
CA GLY A 27 -27.81 -0.03 18.82
C GLY A 27 -27.77 1.17 17.89
N GLU A 28 -28.64 2.15 18.11
CA GLU A 28 -28.66 3.38 17.31
C GLU A 28 -27.37 4.20 17.48
N VAL A 29 -26.95 4.87 16.41
CA VAL A 29 -25.79 5.76 16.45
C VAL A 29 -26.24 7.17 16.09
N SER A 30 -25.86 8.14 16.92
CA SER A 30 -26.06 9.55 16.61
C SER A 30 -25.28 9.92 15.34
N LEU A 31 -25.99 10.32 14.28
CA LEU A 31 -25.41 10.63 12.98
C LEU A 31 -24.31 11.72 13.06
N PRO A 32 -24.48 12.84 13.79
CA PRO A 32 -23.41 13.84 13.94
C PRO A 32 -22.11 13.26 14.53
N TRP A 33 -22.22 12.43 15.56
CA TRP A 33 -21.05 11.81 16.20
C TRP A 33 -20.39 10.76 15.32
N LEU A 34 -21.19 9.94 14.63
CA LEU A 34 -20.71 8.97 13.65
C LEU A 34 -19.90 9.66 12.54
N LEU A 35 -20.42 10.76 12.00
CA LEU A 35 -19.74 11.55 10.96
C LEU A 35 -18.46 12.19 11.49
N LEU A 36 -18.49 12.79 12.69
CA LEU A 36 -17.31 13.43 13.28
C LEU A 36 -16.16 12.43 13.50
N PHE A 37 -16.45 11.31 14.19
CA PHE A 37 -15.45 10.27 14.46
C PHE A 37 -15.00 9.60 13.17
N GLY A 38 -15.92 9.32 12.25
CA GLY A 38 -15.61 8.72 10.95
C GLY A 38 -14.69 9.61 10.10
N VAL A 39 -15.02 10.88 9.94
CA VAL A 39 -14.21 11.83 9.14
C VAL A 39 -12.83 12.01 9.75
N ILE A 40 -12.71 12.16 11.07
CA ILE A 40 -11.42 12.31 11.74
C ILE A 40 -10.59 11.03 11.64
N ALA A 41 -11.20 9.86 11.86
CA ALA A 41 -10.49 8.59 11.74
C ALA A 41 -9.98 8.35 10.30
N ILE A 42 -10.84 8.53 9.30
CA ILE A 42 -10.46 8.41 7.88
C ILE A 42 -9.35 9.41 7.54
N SER A 43 -9.51 10.68 7.92
CA SER A 43 -8.53 11.73 7.61
C SER A 43 -7.18 11.47 8.28
N SER A 44 -7.17 11.03 9.54
CA SER A 44 -5.95 10.68 10.27
C SER A 44 -5.24 9.48 9.66
N ILE A 45 -5.98 8.44 9.28
CA ILE A 45 -5.42 7.27 8.60
C ILE A 45 -4.82 7.67 7.24
N LEU A 46 -5.54 8.45 6.43
CA LEU A 46 -5.05 8.92 5.13
C LEU A 46 -3.85 9.86 5.28
N LEU A 47 -3.84 10.74 6.29
CA LEU A 47 -2.71 11.62 6.59
C LEU A 47 -1.45 10.84 6.98
N SER A 48 -1.63 9.74 7.72
CA SER A 48 -0.55 8.81 8.07
C SER A 48 -0.03 7.98 6.88
N ASP A 49 -0.73 8.01 5.74
CA ASP A 49 -0.45 7.25 4.52
C ASP A 49 -0.18 5.76 4.81
N PHE A 50 -0.96 5.20 5.75
CA PHE A 50 -0.88 3.81 6.20
C PHE A 50 0.48 3.38 6.79
N HIS A 51 1.29 4.33 7.25
CA HIS A 51 2.64 4.06 7.72
C HIS A 51 2.63 3.24 9.03
N PRO A 52 3.44 2.18 9.16
CA PRO A 52 3.43 1.29 10.34
C PRO A 52 3.67 2.02 11.68
N LEU A 53 4.41 3.13 11.68
CA LEU A 53 4.62 3.97 12.87
C LEU A 53 3.31 4.47 13.49
N PHE A 54 2.25 4.65 12.70
CA PHE A 54 0.94 5.04 13.20
C PHE A 54 0.37 4.04 14.20
N ILE A 55 0.70 2.75 14.08
CA ILE A 55 0.26 1.70 15.02
C ILE A 55 0.72 2.07 16.43
N LEU A 56 2.02 2.32 16.60
CA LEU A 56 2.61 2.66 17.89
C LEU A 56 2.11 4.02 18.41
N LEU A 57 2.05 5.01 17.53
CA LEU A 57 1.63 6.37 17.90
C LEU A 57 0.13 6.47 18.21
N SER A 58 -0.68 5.52 17.76
CA SER A 58 -2.12 5.45 18.07
C SER A 58 -2.45 4.79 19.41
N ILE A 59 -1.48 4.15 20.09
CA ILE A 59 -1.73 3.49 21.38
C ILE A 59 -2.36 4.43 22.41
N PRO A 60 -1.87 5.68 22.61
CA PRO A 60 -2.51 6.64 23.51
C PRO A 60 -3.98 6.90 23.15
N HIS A 61 -4.30 7.02 21.86
CA HIS A 61 -5.67 7.18 21.39
C HIS A 61 -6.55 5.98 21.78
N LEU A 62 -6.07 4.76 21.55
CA LEU A 62 -6.80 3.54 21.91
C LEU A 62 -7.07 3.48 23.42
N LEU A 63 -6.07 3.81 24.25
CA LEU A 63 -6.25 3.87 25.71
C LEU A 63 -7.31 4.90 26.10
N LEU A 64 -7.30 6.10 25.51
CA LEU A 64 -8.30 7.12 25.79
C LEU A 64 -9.72 6.67 25.40
N VAL A 65 -9.88 5.92 24.30
CA VAL A 65 -11.18 5.32 23.95
C VAL A 65 -11.65 4.37 25.04
N PHE A 66 -10.79 3.47 25.53
CA PHE A 66 -11.18 2.52 26.59
C PHE A 66 -11.50 3.23 27.92
N PHE A 67 -10.69 4.20 28.33
CA PHE A 67 -10.83 4.83 29.64
C PHE A 67 -11.89 5.93 29.66
N LEU A 68 -11.84 6.88 28.72
CA LEU A 68 -12.71 8.06 28.77
C LEU A 68 -14.13 7.78 28.25
N LEU A 69 -14.30 6.78 27.37
CA LEU A 69 -15.63 6.37 26.88
C LEU A 69 -16.15 5.09 27.54
N SER A 70 -15.37 4.51 28.46
CA SER A 70 -15.66 3.19 29.05
C SER A 70 -16.02 2.15 27.97
N PHE A 71 -15.27 2.17 26.87
CA PHE A 71 -15.60 1.36 25.70
C PHE A 71 -15.47 -0.15 26.03
N PRO A 72 -16.48 -1.00 25.75
CA PRO A 72 -16.44 -2.39 26.17
C PRO A 72 -15.33 -3.20 25.47
N SER A 73 -14.41 -3.79 26.26
CA SER A 73 -13.33 -4.62 25.73
C SER A 73 -13.83 -5.82 24.90
N ALA A 74 -14.97 -6.40 25.29
CA ALA A 74 -15.61 -7.49 24.54
C ALA A 74 -16.06 -7.03 23.14
N LEU A 75 -16.57 -5.80 23.02
CA LEU A 75 -16.97 -5.23 21.73
C LEU A 75 -15.75 -4.91 20.87
N ALA A 76 -14.68 -4.38 21.46
CA ALA A 76 -13.41 -4.14 20.77
C ALA A 76 -12.79 -5.44 20.22
N PHE A 77 -12.82 -6.52 21.01
CA PHE A 77 -12.33 -7.83 20.57
C PHE A 77 -13.22 -8.44 19.48
N LYS A 78 -14.55 -8.36 19.64
CA LYS A 78 -15.51 -8.81 18.61
C LYS A 78 -15.27 -8.08 17.29
N SER A 79 -15.13 -6.75 17.31
CA SER A 79 -14.91 -5.96 16.10
C SER A 79 -13.56 -6.27 15.44
N LEU A 80 -12.52 -6.54 16.23
CA LEU A 80 -11.23 -7.00 15.72
C LEU A 80 -11.35 -8.33 14.96
N LEU A 81 -12.05 -9.32 15.54
CA LEU A 81 -12.28 -10.61 14.90
C LEU A 81 -13.10 -10.48 13.61
N VAL A 82 -14.11 -9.60 13.59
CA VAL A 82 -14.91 -9.33 12.39
C VAL A 82 -14.04 -8.67 11.31
N CYS A 83 -13.25 -7.65 11.65
CA CYS A 83 -12.28 -7.05 10.71
C CYS A 83 -11.31 -8.10 10.17
N PHE A 84 -10.78 -8.98 11.03
CA PHE A 84 -9.90 -10.08 10.63
C PHE A 84 -10.60 -11.02 9.64
N GLY A 85 -11.82 -11.47 9.94
CA GLY A 85 -12.59 -12.33 9.04
C GLY A 85 -12.85 -11.70 7.68
N ILE A 86 -13.23 -10.41 7.64
CA ILE A 86 -13.44 -9.67 6.39
C ILE A 86 -12.15 -9.57 5.57
N VAL A 87 -11.02 -9.24 6.22
CA VAL A 87 -9.71 -9.13 5.55
C VAL A 87 -9.29 -10.47 4.95
N ILE A 88 -9.38 -11.56 5.71
CA ILE A 88 -9.05 -12.91 5.24
C ILE A 88 -9.95 -13.30 4.07
N ALA A 89 -11.26 -13.09 4.18
CA ALA A 89 -12.21 -13.41 3.12
C ALA A 89 -11.91 -12.64 1.82
N ILE A 90 -11.68 -11.33 1.91
CA ILE A 90 -11.40 -10.50 0.74
C ILE A 90 -10.05 -10.88 0.11
N GLN A 91 -9.00 -11.04 0.92
CA GLN A 91 -7.70 -11.46 0.38
C GLN A 91 -7.80 -12.82 -0.30
N PHE A 92 -8.49 -13.79 0.32
CA PHE A 92 -8.68 -15.10 -0.27
C PHE A 92 -9.41 -14.99 -1.62
N ILE A 93 -10.57 -14.31 -1.64
CA ILE A 93 -11.47 -14.27 -2.80
C ILE A 93 -10.90 -13.42 -3.95
N PHE A 94 -10.37 -12.23 -3.65
CA PHE A 94 -10.00 -11.25 -4.67
C PHE A 94 -8.51 -11.20 -4.98
N MET A 95 -7.67 -11.79 -4.14
CA MET A 95 -6.21 -11.80 -4.34
C MET A 95 -5.62 -13.21 -4.43
N GLY A 96 -6.16 -14.17 -3.66
CA GLY A 96 -5.66 -15.54 -3.62
C GLY A 96 -6.23 -16.43 -4.73
N LEU A 97 -7.55 -16.45 -4.88
CA LEU A 97 -8.24 -17.27 -5.88
C LEU A 97 -7.81 -16.94 -7.32
N PRO A 98 -7.73 -15.66 -7.75
CA PRO A 98 -7.27 -15.35 -9.10
C PRO A 98 -5.87 -15.90 -9.40
N ASP A 99 -4.94 -15.74 -8.46
CA ASP A 99 -3.57 -16.25 -8.60
C ASP A 99 -3.54 -17.78 -8.58
N SER A 100 -4.41 -18.41 -7.79
CA SER A 100 -4.56 -19.87 -7.73
C SER A 100 -5.10 -20.45 -9.04
N ILE A 101 -6.04 -19.74 -9.69
CA ILE A 101 -6.57 -20.12 -11.00
C ILE A 101 -5.48 -20.01 -12.07
N VAL A 102 -4.71 -18.92 -12.07
CA VAL A 102 -3.61 -18.71 -13.03
C VAL A 102 -2.48 -19.72 -12.80
N GLY A 103 -2.07 -19.94 -11.55
CA GLY A 103 -1.04 -20.90 -11.18
C GLY A 103 -1.50 -22.36 -11.19
N ARG A 104 -2.80 -22.61 -11.39
CA ARG A 104 -3.43 -23.94 -11.35
C ARG A 104 -3.14 -24.71 -10.05
N ASP A 105 -2.99 -23.99 -8.94
CA ASP A 105 -2.73 -24.57 -7.61
C ASP A 105 -3.49 -23.78 -6.53
N ILE A 106 -4.45 -24.43 -5.88
CA ILE A 106 -5.25 -23.82 -4.81
C ILE A 106 -4.43 -23.48 -3.56
N LYS A 107 -3.29 -24.14 -3.36
CA LYS A 107 -2.40 -23.87 -2.23
C LYS A 107 -1.85 -22.45 -2.27
N ILE A 108 -1.76 -21.84 -3.46
CA ILE A 108 -1.28 -20.45 -3.64
C ILE A 108 -2.09 -19.48 -2.79
N ALA A 109 -3.42 -19.59 -2.78
CA ALA A 109 -4.28 -18.73 -1.95
C ALA A 109 -3.96 -18.84 -0.46
N PHE A 110 -3.76 -20.06 0.04
CA PHE A 110 -3.44 -20.30 1.45
C PHE A 110 -2.03 -19.84 1.82
N ILE A 111 -1.03 -20.15 0.98
CA ILE A 111 0.36 -19.72 1.17
C ILE A 111 0.43 -18.20 1.19
N LYS A 112 -0.31 -17.52 0.30
CA LYS A 112 -0.36 -16.06 0.25
C LYS A 112 -0.93 -15.46 1.55
N ILE A 113 -1.99 -16.04 2.11
CA ILE A 113 -2.52 -15.62 3.41
C ILE A 113 -1.49 -15.84 4.52
N LEU A 114 -0.86 -17.00 4.58
CA LEU A 114 0.16 -17.28 5.61
C LEU A 114 1.32 -16.28 5.54
N ASN A 115 1.81 -15.99 4.33
CA ASN A 115 2.89 -15.02 4.13
C ASN A 115 2.45 -13.56 4.39
N SER A 116 1.16 -13.25 4.22
CA SER A 116 0.60 -11.92 4.47
C SER A 116 0.45 -11.57 5.96
N LEU A 117 0.39 -12.57 6.85
CA LEU A 117 0.24 -12.38 8.30
C LEU A 117 1.44 -11.64 8.92
N PRO A 118 2.70 -12.09 8.75
CA PRO A 118 3.87 -11.40 9.28
C PRO A 118 4.31 -10.20 8.43
N THR A 119 3.75 -10.03 7.23
CA THR A 119 4.13 -8.93 6.34
C THR A 119 3.65 -7.61 6.93
N ILE A 120 4.56 -6.65 7.08
CA ILE A 120 4.25 -5.27 7.48
C ILE A 120 4.50 -4.37 6.26
N ALA A 121 3.45 -4.11 5.50
CA ALA A 121 3.52 -3.26 4.32
C ALA A 121 2.21 -2.49 4.16
N PRO A 122 2.24 -1.22 3.72
CA PRO A 122 1.04 -0.36 3.58
C PRO A 122 0.21 -0.73 2.34
N THR A 123 -0.16 -2.01 2.23
CA THR A 123 -0.85 -2.64 1.09
C THR A 123 -1.88 -3.64 1.61
N THR A 124 -2.85 -4.01 0.76
CA THR A 124 -3.83 -5.05 1.10
C THR A 124 -3.23 -6.45 1.15
N CYS A 125 -1.96 -6.64 0.76
CA CYS A 125 -1.23 -7.90 0.92
C CYS A 125 -0.65 -8.09 2.33
N SER A 126 -0.85 -7.15 3.25
CA SER A 126 -0.49 -7.27 4.66
C SER A 126 -1.76 -7.41 5.48
N VAL A 127 -2.00 -8.60 6.07
CA VAL A 127 -3.17 -8.82 6.94
C VAL A 127 -3.07 -7.93 8.16
N SER A 128 -1.91 -7.87 8.79
CA SER A 128 -1.69 -7.09 10.02
C SER A 128 -2.03 -5.61 9.83
N ILE A 129 -1.52 -4.99 8.75
CA ILE A 129 -1.80 -3.60 8.41
C ILE A 129 -3.27 -3.42 8.03
N SER A 130 -3.80 -4.27 7.16
CA SER A 130 -5.18 -4.16 6.68
C SER A 130 -6.20 -4.29 7.82
N VAL A 131 -6.00 -5.25 8.72
CA VAL A 131 -6.83 -5.45 9.92
C VAL A 131 -6.71 -4.25 10.84
N PHE A 132 -5.50 -3.80 11.16
CA PHE A 132 -5.29 -2.70 12.09
C PHE A 132 -6.00 -1.43 11.64
N PHE A 133 -5.79 -0.96 10.40
CA PHE A 133 -6.41 0.27 9.92
C PHE A 133 -7.93 0.17 9.78
N SER A 134 -8.44 -1.01 9.38
CA SER A 134 -9.89 -1.26 9.34
C SER A 134 -10.49 -1.28 10.74
N TRP A 135 -9.77 -1.85 11.71
CA TRP A 135 -10.20 -1.96 13.10
C TRP A 135 -10.15 -0.61 13.81
N VAL A 136 -9.12 0.22 13.60
CA VAL A 136 -9.07 1.58 14.16
C VAL A 136 -10.25 2.41 13.65
N LEU A 137 -10.59 2.31 12.37
CA LEU A 137 -11.79 2.97 11.82
C LEU A 137 -13.06 2.42 12.49
N CYS A 138 -13.23 1.09 12.52
CA CYS A 138 -14.38 0.44 13.12
C CYS A 138 -14.56 0.82 14.60
N LEU A 139 -13.47 0.79 15.38
CA LEU A 139 -13.45 1.13 16.79
C LEU A 139 -13.83 2.59 17.02
N ASN A 140 -13.38 3.53 16.18
CA ASN A 140 -13.80 4.94 16.27
C ASN A 140 -15.29 5.12 15.94
N LEU A 141 -15.81 4.41 14.92
CA LEU A 141 -17.22 4.47 14.57
C LEU A 141 -18.12 3.83 15.64
N LEU A 142 -17.68 2.76 16.31
CA LEU A 142 -18.40 2.18 17.45
C LEU A 142 -18.29 3.10 18.68
N ALA A 143 -17.11 3.66 18.95
CA ALA A 143 -16.87 4.57 20.07
C ALA A 143 -17.71 5.86 19.97
N SER A 144 -18.17 6.25 18.78
CA SER A 144 -19.01 7.43 18.60
C SER A 144 -20.36 7.31 19.32
N GLN A 145 -20.85 6.10 19.60
CA GLN A 145 -22.05 5.89 20.43
C GLN A 145 -21.81 6.32 21.87
N ASN A 146 -20.72 5.83 22.48
CA ASN A 146 -20.34 6.21 23.84
C ASN A 146 -19.99 7.69 23.92
N ALA A 147 -19.33 8.23 22.88
CA ALA A 147 -18.99 9.65 22.79
C ALA A 147 -20.22 10.57 22.81
N ALA A 148 -21.35 10.12 22.24
CA ALA A 148 -22.59 10.88 22.27
C ALA A 148 -23.20 11.04 23.68
N MET A 149 -22.82 10.15 24.61
CA MET A 149 -23.27 10.16 26.01
C MET A 149 -22.20 10.66 26.98
N ALA A 150 -20.95 10.76 26.53
CA ALA A 150 -19.82 11.20 27.33
C ALA A 150 -19.67 12.74 27.35
N SER A 151 -18.70 13.24 28.12
CA SER A 151 -18.39 14.66 28.14
C SER A 151 -17.72 15.11 26.82
N ASN A 152 -18.03 16.34 26.39
CA ASN A 152 -17.41 16.91 25.19
C ASN A 152 -15.88 16.99 25.29
N SER A 153 -15.33 17.15 26.50
CA SER A 153 -13.89 17.14 26.74
C SER A 153 -13.27 15.77 26.46
N ALA A 154 -13.93 14.68 26.86
CA ALA A 154 -13.47 13.33 26.56
C ALA A 154 -13.35 13.10 25.04
N SER A 155 -14.41 13.43 24.31
CA SER A 155 -14.43 13.33 22.85
C SER A 155 -13.34 14.20 22.21
N PHE A 156 -13.13 15.42 22.70
CA PHE A 156 -12.06 16.31 22.21
C PHE A 156 -10.67 15.68 22.35
N PHE A 157 -10.31 15.18 23.53
CA PHE A 157 -8.98 14.58 23.75
C PHE A 157 -8.76 13.31 22.94
N ILE A 158 -9.79 12.47 22.77
CA ILE A 158 -9.73 11.26 21.93
C ILE A 158 -9.44 11.62 20.49
N LEU A 159 -10.18 12.57 19.92
CA LEU A 159 -10.02 12.99 18.53
C LEU A 159 -8.67 13.71 18.32
N LEU A 160 -8.27 14.57 19.26
CA LEU A 160 -6.97 15.25 19.23
C LEU A 160 -5.81 14.25 19.25
N SER A 161 -5.87 13.22 20.10
CA SER A 161 -4.81 12.21 20.17
C SER A 161 -4.63 11.43 18.85
N LEU A 162 -5.73 11.15 18.14
CA LEU A 162 -5.68 10.49 16.83
C LEU A 162 -5.05 11.39 15.76
N ILE A 163 -5.42 12.67 15.75
CA ILE A 163 -4.84 13.68 14.84
C ILE A 163 -3.35 13.86 15.12
N MET A 164 -2.95 13.94 16.39
CA MET A 164 -1.54 14.03 16.79
C MET A 164 -0.77 12.79 16.33
N ALA A 165 -1.31 11.59 16.54
CA ALA A 165 -0.69 10.35 16.08
C ALA A 165 -0.43 10.39 14.56
N ALA A 166 -1.41 10.85 13.78
CA ALA A 166 -1.29 11.00 12.34
C ALA A 166 -0.27 12.07 11.93
N GLY A 167 -0.30 13.24 12.58
CA GLY A 167 0.62 14.35 12.32
C GLY A 167 2.08 13.99 12.61
N ILE A 168 2.33 13.37 13.77
CA ILE A 168 3.66 12.89 14.15
C ILE A 168 4.12 11.78 13.19
N THR A 169 3.22 10.83 12.85
CA THR A 169 3.54 9.80 11.85
C THR A 169 3.97 10.43 10.54
N ARG A 170 3.20 11.39 10.02
CA ARG A 170 3.49 12.06 8.75
C ARG A 170 4.81 12.84 8.81
N TYR A 171 5.10 13.48 9.93
CA TYR A 171 6.34 14.23 10.14
C TYR A 171 7.56 13.32 10.11
N LEU A 172 7.48 12.15 10.76
CA LEU A 172 8.57 11.17 10.87
C LEU A 172 8.67 10.21 9.67
N SER A 173 7.63 10.13 8.84
CA SER A 173 7.62 9.24 7.67
C SER A 173 8.73 9.59 6.68
N PRO A 174 9.36 8.58 6.04
CA PRO A 174 10.43 8.81 5.08
C PRO A 174 9.92 9.65 3.92
N ARG A 175 10.70 10.68 3.56
CA ARG A 175 10.43 11.52 2.39
C ARG A 175 11.30 11.04 1.24
N THR A 176 10.70 10.84 0.07
CA THR A 176 11.48 10.59 -1.15
C THR A 176 12.30 11.85 -1.45
N MET A 177 13.62 11.72 -1.39
CA MET A 177 14.52 12.83 -1.66
C MET A 177 14.61 13.08 -3.17
N ILE A 178 14.44 14.34 -3.56
CA ILE A 178 14.74 14.80 -4.92
C ILE A 178 16.20 15.23 -4.90
N SER A 179 17.01 14.70 -5.83
CA SER A 179 18.39 15.16 -5.99
C SER A 179 18.42 16.67 -6.22
N LYS A 180 19.14 17.41 -5.36
CA LYS A 180 19.41 18.83 -5.56
C LYS A 180 20.45 19.09 -6.65
N PHE A 181 21.23 18.07 -7.00
CA PHE A 181 22.20 18.16 -8.07
C PHE A 181 21.48 18.09 -9.40
N GLY A 182 21.60 19.15 -10.20
CA GLY A 182 21.21 19.14 -11.60
C GLY A 182 22.01 18.05 -12.33
N LYS A 183 21.31 17.22 -13.12
CA LYS A 183 21.99 16.28 -13.99
C LYS A 183 22.63 17.07 -15.12
N PHE A 184 23.96 17.06 -15.19
CA PHE A 184 24.65 17.60 -16.35
C PHE A 184 24.22 16.81 -17.60
N PRO A 185 23.98 17.49 -18.74
CA PRO A 185 23.70 16.79 -19.97
C PRO A 185 24.86 15.83 -20.29
N PRO A 186 24.58 14.60 -20.72
CA PRO A 186 25.63 13.63 -21.03
C PRO A 186 26.53 14.19 -22.14
N GLN A 187 27.82 14.33 -21.85
CA GLN A 187 28.78 14.92 -22.79
C GLN A 187 29.12 13.99 -23.97
N LYS A 188 28.86 12.69 -23.84
CA LYS A 188 29.07 11.70 -24.90
C LYS A 188 28.15 10.48 -24.74
N LYS A 189 27.92 9.77 -25.84
CA LYS A 189 27.17 8.51 -25.86
C LYS A 189 28.08 7.36 -25.39
N TYR A 190 27.79 6.81 -24.21
CA TYR A 190 28.55 5.68 -23.65
C TYR A 190 28.07 4.32 -24.17
N PHE A 191 26.77 4.19 -24.46
CA PHE A 191 26.14 2.92 -24.82
C PHE A 191 25.26 3.09 -26.06
N GLN A 192 25.25 2.08 -26.94
CA GLN A 192 24.34 2.04 -28.10
C GLN A 192 22.92 1.60 -27.72
N LYS A 193 22.81 0.72 -26.71
CA LYS A 193 21.56 0.17 -26.19
C LYS A 193 21.66 0.10 -24.67
N VAL A 194 20.55 0.38 -24.00
CA VAL A 194 20.41 0.28 -22.55
C VAL A 194 19.23 -0.62 -22.26
N VAL A 195 19.44 -1.62 -21.40
CA VAL A 195 18.37 -2.50 -20.92
C VAL A 195 18.15 -2.18 -19.45
N LEU A 196 16.90 -1.85 -19.11
CA LEU A 196 16.48 -1.65 -17.73
C LEU A 196 15.57 -2.80 -17.33
N LEU A 197 16.05 -3.63 -16.41
CA LEU A 197 15.28 -4.73 -15.83
C LEU A 197 14.79 -4.33 -14.44
N ASN A 198 13.47 -4.29 -14.27
CA ASN A 198 12.84 -4.15 -12.96
C ASN A 198 12.11 -5.44 -12.61
N ILE A 199 12.43 -6.02 -11.46
CA ILE A 199 11.80 -7.24 -10.95
C ILE A 199 10.82 -6.82 -9.85
N ASP A 200 9.52 -6.89 -10.15
CA ASP A 200 8.48 -6.48 -9.19
C ASP A 200 8.48 -7.39 -7.96
N GLY A 201 8.30 -6.80 -6.78
CA GLY A 201 8.33 -7.52 -5.50
C GLY A 201 9.69 -8.11 -5.10
N CYS A 202 10.78 -7.79 -5.83
CA CYS A 202 12.11 -8.30 -5.52
C CYS A 202 12.69 -7.63 -4.26
N ARG A 203 12.43 -8.26 -3.12
CA ARG A 203 13.00 -7.88 -1.82
C ARG A 203 14.51 -8.10 -1.82
N PHE A 204 15.27 -7.05 -1.51
CA PHE A 204 16.73 -7.07 -1.53
C PHE A 204 17.32 -8.13 -0.58
N ASP A 205 16.80 -8.23 0.64
CA ASP A 205 17.24 -9.20 1.64
C ASP A 205 16.99 -10.65 1.21
N HIS A 206 15.89 -10.92 0.51
CA HIS A 206 15.66 -12.23 -0.07
C HIS A 206 16.58 -12.47 -1.27
N PHE A 207 16.71 -11.49 -2.16
CA PHE A 207 17.56 -11.56 -3.35
C PHE A 207 19.03 -11.84 -3.04
N THR A 208 19.58 -11.29 -1.96
CA THR A 208 20.96 -11.56 -1.53
C THR A 208 21.16 -12.97 -0.99
N ASN A 209 20.10 -13.61 -0.49
CA ASN A 209 20.16 -14.97 0.07
C ASN A 209 19.93 -16.07 -0.98
N LEU A 210 19.51 -15.72 -2.19
CA LEU A 210 19.32 -16.68 -3.27
C LEU A 210 20.64 -17.04 -3.96
N ASP A 211 20.76 -18.30 -4.37
CA ASP A 211 21.82 -18.78 -5.26
C ASP A 211 21.57 -18.31 -6.69
N MET A 212 22.17 -17.18 -7.05
CA MET A 212 21.96 -16.49 -8.33
C MET A 212 23.31 -16.21 -9.00
N PRO A 213 23.97 -17.23 -9.59
CA PRO A 213 25.35 -17.12 -10.06
C PRO A 213 25.55 -16.00 -11.10
N THR A 214 24.57 -15.80 -11.99
CA THR A 214 24.60 -14.70 -12.96
C THR A 214 24.52 -13.33 -12.28
N ALA A 215 23.66 -13.16 -11.27
CA ALA A 215 23.54 -11.91 -10.55
C ALA A 215 24.82 -11.59 -9.75
N ARG A 216 25.42 -12.59 -9.10
CA ARG A 216 26.70 -12.45 -8.38
C ARG A 216 27.85 -12.07 -9.31
N ARG A 217 27.87 -12.64 -10.52
CA ARG A 217 28.85 -12.25 -11.54
C ARG A 217 28.65 -10.79 -11.97
N LEU A 218 27.42 -10.37 -12.26
CA LEU A 218 27.11 -8.98 -12.63
C LEU A 218 27.47 -7.98 -11.51
N GLU A 219 27.26 -8.37 -10.26
CA GLU A 219 27.66 -7.57 -9.09
C GLU A 219 29.18 -7.43 -8.97
N LYS A 220 29.94 -8.50 -9.25
CA LYS A 220 31.41 -8.50 -9.21
C LYS A 220 32.05 -7.76 -10.39
N GLU A 221 31.50 -7.90 -11.59
CA GLU A 221 32.04 -7.33 -12.83
C GLU A 221 31.53 -5.91 -13.12
N GLY A 222 30.42 -5.52 -12.49
CA GLY A 222 29.75 -4.24 -12.70
C GLY A 222 29.79 -3.32 -11.49
N THR A 223 28.81 -2.42 -11.43
CA THR A 223 28.59 -1.52 -10.30
C THR A 223 27.39 -1.99 -9.50
N SER A 224 27.57 -2.15 -8.19
CA SER A 224 26.49 -2.46 -7.25
C SER A 224 26.41 -1.44 -6.12
N VAL A 225 25.24 -1.38 -5.49
CA VAL A 225 25.01 -0.59 -4.27
C VAL A 225 24.87 -1.57 -3.11
N LYS A 226 25.76 -1.46 -2.12
CA LYS A 226 25.90 -2.42 -1.02
C LYS A 226 24.57 -2.72 -0.30
N ASP A 227 23.78 -1.70 -0.03
CA ASP A 227 22.51 -1.81 0.71
C ASP A 227 21.27 -1.70 -0.21
N GLY A 228 21.48 -1.85 -1.52
CA GLY A 228 20.45 -1.63 -2.53
C GLY A 228 20.02 -0.16 -2.66
N ALA A 229 18.91 0.06 -3.35
CA ALA A 229 18.31 1.38 -3.51
C ALA A 229 16.99 1.48 -2.72
N THR A 230 16.78 2.60 -2.04
CA THR A 230 15.50 2.88 -1.37
C THR A 230 14.45 3.25 -2.40
N THR A 231 13.36 2.48 -2.44
CA THR A 231 12.20 2.78 -3.29
C THR A 231 11.37 3.96 -2.74
N VAL A 232 10.40 4.42 -3.53
CA VAL A 232 9.45 5.45 -3.12
C VAL A 232 8.43 4.90 -2.12
N TYR A 233 7.90 5.78 -1.28
CA TYR A 233 6.80 5.45 -0.38
C TYR A 233 5.47 5.96 -0.95
N ARG A 234 4.39 5.15 -0.98
CA ARG A 234 4.32 3.72 -0.64
C ARG A 234 5.00 2.85 -1.71
N ALA A 235 5.59 1.74 -1.29
CA ALA A 235 6.29 0.77 -2.16
C ALA A 235 5.28 -0.06 -3.00
N LEU A 236 4.55 0.62 -3.88
CA LEU A 236 3.55 0.06 -4.79
C LEU A 236 4.11 0.00 -6.21
N THR A 237 3.68 -1.01 -6.98
CA THR A 237 4.12 -1.24 -8.36
C THR A 237 4.01 0.02 -9.25
N ASN A 238 2.82 0.62 -9.40
CA ASN A 238 2.64 1.74 -10.33
C ASN A 238 3.49 2.97 -9.95
N PRO A 239 3.48 3.45 -8.68
CA PRO A 239 4.34 4.54 -8.25
C PRO A 239 5.83 4.25 -8.44
N ALA A 240 6.30 3.07 -8.06
CA ALA A 240 7.72 2.71 -8.17
C ALA A 240 8.19 2.66 -9.63
N PHE A 241 7.42 2.03 -10.52
CA PHE A 241 7.75 1.98 -11.95
C PHE A 241 7.74 3.39 -12.57
N ALA A 242 6.74 4.21 -12.24
CA ALA A 242 6.70 5.59 -12.73
C ALA A 242 7.91 6.39 -12.23
N SER A 243 8.30 6.25 -10.96
CA SER A 243 9.49 6.89 -10.40
C SER A 243 10.79 6.43 -11.07
N ILE A 244 10.90 5.15 -11.45
CA ILE A 244 12.05 4.63 -12.22
C ILE A 244 12.12 5.31 -13.60
N LEU A 245 10.98 5.45 -14.28
CA LEU A 245 10.93 6.02 -15.63
C LEU A 245 11.11 7.55 -15.65
N THR A 246 10.73 8.26 -14.58
CA THR A 246 10.80 9.72 -14.53
C THR A 246 11.93 10.25 -13.65
N ALA A 247 12.56 9.41 -12.84
CA ALA A 247 13.50 9.80 -11.79
C ALA A 247 12.94 10.86 -10.82
N THR A 248 11.63 10.86 -10.59
CA THR A 248 10.93 11.79 -9.69
C THR A 248 10.02 11.03 -8.72
N PRO A 249 9.60 11.62 -7.59
CA PRO A 249 8.67 10.97 -6.65
C PRO A 249 7.20 11.02 -7.12
N PRO A 250 6.30 10.21 -6.52
CA PRO A 250 4.87 10.18 -6.80
C PRO A 250 4.15 11.54 -6.74
N THR A 251 4.61 12.43 -5.87
CA THR A 251 4.09 13.81 -5.74
C THR A 251 4.37 14.67 -6.97
N VAL A 252 5.37 14.31 -7.78
CA VAL A 252 5.81 15.04 -8.97
C VAL A 252 5.27 14.39 -10.24
N HIS A 253 5.46 13.08 -10.45
CA HIS A 253 4.96 12.42 -11.67
C HIS A 253 3.46 12.12 -11.67
N GLY A 254 2.79 12.16 -10.49
CA GLY A 254 1.33 12.08 -10.37
C GLY A 254 0.73 10.67 -10.23
N VAL A 255 1.55 9.63 -10.20
CA VAL A 255 1.11 8.23 -10.02
C VAL A 255 1.35 7.81 -8.57
N LYS A 256 0.30 7.80 -7.75
CA LYS A 256 0.36 7.69 -6.28
C LYS A 256 -0.06 6.32 -5.74
N ASN A 257 -0.84 5.54 -6.48
CA ASN A 257 -1.26 4.20 -6.08
C ASN A 257 -1.50 3.30 -7.30
N ASN A 258 -1.98 2.08 -7.06
CA ASN A 258 -2.22 1.08 -8.10
C ASN A 258 -3.60 1.20 -8.78
N ASN A 259 -4.38 2.25 -8.48
CA ASN A 259 -5.66 2.46 -9.15
C ASN A 259 -5.48 2.98 -10.58
N PHE A 260 -6.51 2.76 -11.39
CA PHE A 260 -6.59 3.29 -12.75
C PHE A 260 -6.84 4.79 -12.78
N GLY A 261 -6.61 5.40 -13.96
CA GLY A 261 -6.88 6.82 -14.21
C GLY A 261 -5.76 7.76 -13.74
N GLN A 262 -4.61 7.21 -13.36
CA GLN A 262 -3.40 7.97 -13.07
C GLN A 262 -2.35 7.67 -14.14
N PHE A 263 -1.84 8.72 -14.76
CA PHE A 263 -0.81 8.66 -15.80
C PHE A 263 0.35 9.57 -15.42
N ILE A 264 1.52 9.29 -15.97
CA ILE A 264 2.73 10.11 -15.79
C ILE A 264 2.51 11.48 -16.41
N ARG A 265 2.66 12.53 -15.60
CA ARG A 265 2.44 13.94 -16.00
C ARG A 265 3.72 14.73 -16.25
N THR A 266 4.87 14.07 -16.16
CA THR A 266 6.18 14.69 -16.28
C THR A 266 6.99 14.04 -17.40
N GLN A 267 8.14 14.62 -17.73
CA GLN A 267 9.08 13.97 -18.63
C GLN A 267 9.60 12.66 -18.01
N GLY A 268 9.70 11.61 -18.83
CA GLY A 268 10.32 10.33 -18.51
C GLY A 268 11.29 9.90 -19.61
N ILE A 269 12.01 8.80 -19.37
CA ILE A 269 13.00 8.25 -20.30
C ILE A 269 12.46 8.12 -21.74
N PRO A 270 11.24 7.60 -21.98
CA PRO A 270 10.71 7.45 -23.35
C PRO A 270 10.46 8.76 -24.10
N ASP A 271 10.36 9.90 -23.40
CA ASP A 271 10.25 11.22 -24.05
C ASP A 271 11.59 11.74 -24.58
N ILE A 272 12.70 11.18 -24.08
CA ILE A 272 14.06 11.68 -24.35
C ILE A 272 14.78 10.76 -25.34
N VAL A 273 14.59 9.45 -25.20
CA VAL A 273 15.24 8.44 -26.03
C VAL A 273 14.21 7.42 -26.51
N GLN A 274 14.38 6.95 -27.75
CA GLN A 274 13.54 5.90 -28.31
C GLN A 274 13.59 4.68 -27.39
N THR A 275 12.45 4.40 -26.75
CA THR A 275 12.32 3.37 -25.73
C THR A 275 11.18 2.46 -26.09
N GLN A 276 11.38 1.16 -25.89
CA GLN A 276 10.29 0.18 -25.96
C GLN A 276 10.07 -0.39 -24.56
N LEU A 277 8.88 -0.16 -24.02
CA LEU A 277 8.49 -0.64 -22.70
C LEU A 277 7.79 -1.98 -22.84
N TYR A 278 8.26 -2.96 -22.06
CA TYR A 278 7.63 -4.27 -21.93
C TYR A 278 7.14 -4.44 -20.49
N GLY A 279 5.91 -4.89 -20.31
CA GLY A 279 5.42 -5.12 -18.96
C GLY A 279 3.98 -5.63 -18.89
N SER A 280 3.46 -5.69 -17.67
CA SER A 280 2.08 -6.07 -17.42
C SER A 280 1.12 -4.96 -17.85
N MET A 281 -0.17 -5.24 -17.74
CA MET A 281 -1.20 -4.25 -17.98
C MET A 281 -1.02 -2.98 -17.12
N HIS A 282 -0.40 -3.08 -15.94
CA HIS A 282 -0.09 -1.92 -15.09
C HIS A 282 0.81 -0.90 -15.80
N VAL A 283 1.85 -1.38 -16.50
CA VAL A 283 2.80 -0.52 -17.22
C VAL A 283 2.09 0.31 -18.29
N LYS A 284 1.13 -0.28 -19.01
CA LYS A 284 0.34 0.45 -20.00
C LYS A 284 -0.53 1.54 -19.38
N HIS A 285 -1.10 1.30 -18.21
CA HIS A 285 -2.10 2.22 -17.62
C HIS A 285 -1.52 3.55 -17.14
N PHE A 286 -0.29 3.55 -16.62
CA PHE A 286 0.34 4.79 -16.15
C PHE A 286 1.27 5.44 -17.19
N SER A 287 1.60 4.73 -18.27
CA SER A 287 2.41 5.27 -19.37
C SER A 287 1.62 6.29 -20.17
N LYS A 288 2.32 7.21 -20.84
CA LYS A 288 1.70 8.15 -21.78
C LYS A 288 1.23 7.43 -23.04
N GLU A 289 0.21 7.95 -23.70
CA GLU A 289 -0.39 7.30 -24.87
C GLU A 289 0.59 7.19 -26.04
N GLU A 290 1.47 8.16 -26.19
CA GLU A 290 2.50 8.23 -27.23
C GLU A 290 3.69 7.29 -26.97
N TRP A 291 3.81 6.69 -25.77
CA TRP A 291 4.93 5.80 -25.45
C TRP A 291 4.72 4.40 -26.04
N ASN A 292 5.74 3.88 -26.72
CA ASN A 292 5.74 2.52 -27.27
C ASN A 292 5.76 1.46 -26.14
N THR A 293 4.56 1.07 -25.70
CA THR A 293 4.35 0.13 -24.59
C THR A 293 3.69 -1.15 -25.09
N ARG A 294 4.36 -2.28 -24.87
CA ARG A 294 3.84 -3.61 -25.19
C ARG A 294 3.48 -4.36 -23.91
N ILE A 295 2.23 -4.79 -23.83
CA ILE A 295 1.78 -5.71 -22.78
C ILE A 295 2.33 -7.09 -23.14
N ILE A 296 3.10 -7.69 -22.22
CA ILE A 296 3.54 -9.08 -22.32
C ILE A 296 2.93 -9.86 -21.16
N SER A 297 2.29 -10.98 -21.49
CA SER A 297 1.81 -11.96 -20.52
C SER A 297 2.85 -13.09 -20.44
N LEU A 298 3.57 -13.20 -19.32
CA LEU A 298 4.50 -14.32 -19.10
C LEU A 298 3.83 -15.72 -19.10
N PRO A 299 2.53 -15.90 -18.76
CA PRO A 299 1.87 -17.21 -18.84
C PRO A 299 1.73 -17.80 -20.25
N THR A 300 1.68 -16.99 -21.31
CA THR A 300 1.58 -17.51 -22.70
C THR A 300 2.93 -17.99 -23.25
N THR A 301 4.02 -17.63 -22.57
CA THR A 301 5.39 -18.04 -22.86
C THR A 301 6.01 -18.54 -21.56
N SER A 302 5.43 -19.63 -21.05
CA SER A 302 6.06 -20.44 -20.01
C SER A 302 7.50 -20.75 -20.42
N ILE A 303 8.42 -20.83 -19.46
CA ILE A 303 9.78 -21.37 -19.67
C ILE A 303 9.74 -22.84 -20.16
N TYR A 304 8.57 -23.48 -20.10
CA TYR A 304 8.24 -24.79 -20.66
C TYR A 304 7.33 -24.73 -21.89
N GLY A 305 7.08 -23.55 -22.45
CA GLY A 305 6.19 -23.31 -23.58
C GLY A 305 6.91 -22.58 -24.71
N CYS A 306 7.86 -23.28 -25.31
CA CYS A 306 8.17 -23.12 -26.73
C CYS A 306 7.45 -24.27 -27.45
N ASP A 307 6.32 -23.96 -28.08
CA ASP A 307 5.96 -24.60 -29.34
C ASP A 307 6.40 -23.66 -30.47
#